data_AF-D3BM99-F1
#
_entry.id   AF-D3BM99-F1
#
_cell.length_a   1.000
_cell.length_b   1.000
_cell.length_c   1.000
_cell.angle_alpha   90.00
_cell.angle_beta   90.00
_cell.angle_gamma   90.00
#
_symmetry.space_group_name_H-M   'P 1'
#
loop_
_entity.id
_entity.type
_entity.pdbx_description
1 polymer ?
#
loop_
_entity_poly.entity_id
_entity_poly.type
_entity_poly.pdbx_seq_one_letter_code
_entity_poly.pdbx_strand_id
1 'polypeptide(L)'
;MDSHIIMRSFAFFEQTQPTQWIGEMVKKAATKKQVKAIVPASPEKDQEMEENNVTLQENNQNHINQLSERFEKIATTANNNTNINYSSILSNIINNTNNAINTQPKDSEYKKKYIELKDKFTLFKKMKHTDTENLFEDFKIAAEKRDSDSKKYISQLKFQVEVLQQKNKLLNEALNNKYGCDYDNLQKQLNDRRDLEEKFKLEQIKQVLNDKIKEDDKVISQLNEEKNSLISQMAEMKEEFERKMQSANQQFESLIEKHTNERYESQRAVDSMSSEVNDRLAESRRMIAQLQGENEALTTRLNEMVQENKDRSNLFQDGKQKLIDEWMLADKQKAEDFESRIIEVKNYYEQQMKKLKQANEDNIIKIHDEFVQSETKLKKLNDQLLDQKNVEISVIEKQLTEEIEQLEDKRLKEHQDSLKSQRSLAQELQELKSKLDTIDSQNKLKQNYLQLYHKLTSIKLNQVSDSKYEMLAQSQKNTLRKIQGEIVITDSELSYTPISIDNCSSVAECVENPVDIPLEDSSIFVMKLIETIYA
;
A
#
# COMPACT_ATOMS: atom_id res chain seq x y z
N MET A 1 -6.97 48.92 20.29
CA MET A 1 -6.09 49.43 19.21
C MET A 1 -5.55 48.20 18.47
N ASP A 2 -6.31 47.42 17.71
CA ASP A 2 -7.42 47.66 16.77
C ASP A 2 -7.09 48.67 15.68
N SER A 3 -6.76 48.19 14.48
CA SER A 3 -7.75 48.12 13.37
C SER A 3 -7.08 48.05 11.99
N HIS A 4 -7.78 47.39 11.06
CA HIS A 4 -7.59 47.21 9.60
C HIS A 4 -7.17 45.77 9.26
N ILE A 5 -8.08 44.81 9.09
CA ILE A 5 -9.28 44.74 8.23
C ILE A 5 -8.96 45.09 6.77
N ILE A 6 -8.78 44.05 5.94
CA ILE A 6 -9.45 43.96 4.65
C ILE A 6 -10.07 42.56 4.54
N MET A 7 -11.40 42.53 4.69
CA MET A 7 -12.28 41.51 4.12
C MET A 7 -12.31 41.67 2.59
N ARG A 8 -12.36 40.56 1.85
CA ARG A 8 -13.55 40.27 1.02
C ARG A 8 -13.63 38.80 0.62
N SER A 9 -14.76 38.25 1.06
CA SER A 9 -15.37 36.95 0.84
C SER A 9 -15.80 36.70 -0.61
N PHE A 10 -15.87 35.44 -1.02
CA PHE A 10 -17.07 34.64 -1.40
C PHE A 10 -16.57 33.38 -2.16
N ALA A 11 -16.72 32.18 -1.58
CA ALA A 11 -17.82 31.21 -1.81
C ALA A 11 -17.65 30.43 -3.13
N PHE A 12 -17.88 29.11 -3.26
CA PHE A 12 -18.44 28.07 -2.38
C PHE A 12 -18.01 26.69 -2.94
N PHE A 13 -18.26 25.65 -2.14
CA PHE A 13 -17.99 24.21 -2.31
C PHE A 13 -18.39 23.57 -3.67
N GLU A 14 -17.64 22.53 -4.09
CA GLU A 14 -18.17 21.15 -4.10
C GLU A 14 -17.08 20.05 -4.24
N GLN A 15 -17.19 19.08 -3.33
CA GLN A 15 -16.76 17.68 -3.28
C GLN A 15 -16.27 16.99 -4.56
N THR A 16 -15.14 16.24 -4.47
CA THR A 16 -15.09 14.77 -4.63
C THR A 16 -13.67 14.20 -4.38
N GLN A 17 -13.61 12.89 -4.14
CA GLN A 17 -12.60 12.09 -3.43
C GLN A 17 -11.19 11.98 -4.08
N PRO A 18 -10.13 11.66 -3.30
CA PRO A 18 -8.83 11.31 -3.86
C PRO A 18 -8.76 9.83 -4.24
N THR A 19 -8.82 9.55 -5.55
CA THR A 19 -8.56 8.22 -6.11
C THR A 19 -7.05 7.97 -6.21
N GLN A 20 -6.66 6.79 -5.76
CA GLN A 20 -5.32 6.25 -5.68
C GLN A 20 -4.56 6.30 -7.02
N TRP A 21 -3.30 6.73 -6.93
CA TRP A 21 -2.24 6.42 -7.89
C TRP A 21 -1.99 4.91 -7.91
N ILE A 22 -2.23 4.26 -9.04
CA ILE A 22 -1.69 2.92 -9.35
C ILE A 22 -0.89 3.05 -10.63
N GLY A 23 0.39 2.68 -10.52
CA GLY A 23 1.37 2.72 -11.58
C GLY A 23 1.09 1.75 -12.72
N GLU A 24 1.75 2.07 -13.83
CA GLU A 24 1.72 1.42 -15.13
C GLU A 24 1.78 -0.12 -15.05
N MET A 25 0.74 -0.76 -15.55
CA MET A 25 0.76 -2.16 -15.94
C MET A 25 1.42 -2.32 -17.32
N VAL A 26 2.63 -2.85 -17.31
CA VAL A 26 3.32 -3.39 -18.50
C VAL A 26 2.58 -4.65 -18.97
N LYS A 27 1.95 -4.56 -20.14
CA LYS A 27 1.42 -5.70 -20.89
C LYS A 27 2.59 -6.55 -21.41
N LYS A 28 2.70 -7.81 -20.97
CA LYS A 28 3.46 -8.84 -21.69
C LYS A 28 2.51 -9.94 -22.16
N ALA A 29 2.37 -9.99 -23.48
CA ALA A 29 1.66 -11.02 -24.21
C ALA A 29 2.38 -12.37 -24.10
N ALA A 30 1.61 -13.43 -23.81
CA ALA A 30 2.05 -14.80 -23.90
C ALA A 30 1.93 -15.27 -25.36
N THR A 31 3.07 -15.49 -26.02
CA THR A 31 3.14 -16.21 -27.30
C THR A 31 3.91 -17.51 -27.08
N LYS A 32 3.18 -18.62 -27.04
CA LYS A 32 3.70 -19.98 -27.25
C LYS A 32 4.29 -20.04 -28.66
N LYS A 33 5.60 -20.20 -28.76
CA LYS A 33 6.29 -20.60 -29.99
C LYS A 33 7.14 -21.83 -29.67
N GLN A 34 6.71 -22.97 -30.20
CA GLN A 34 7.54 -24.18 -30.29
C GLN A 34 8.77 -23.85 -31.14
N VAL A 35 9.94 -24.14 -30.61
CA VAL A 35 11.18 -24.20 -31.38
C VAL A 35 11.72 -25.61 -31.25
N LYS A 36 11.69 -26.32 -32.39
CA LYS A 36 12.48 -27.51 -32.70
C LYS A 36 13.96 -27.19 -32.43
N ALA A 37 14.57 -27.88 -31.49
CA ALA A 37 16.01 -27.94 -31.39
C ALA A 37 16.51 -29.07 -32.30
N ILE A 38 17.38 -28.69 -33.21
CA ILE A 38 18.11 -29.53 -34.16
C ILE A 38 19.23 -30.25 -33.39
N VAL A 39 19.37 -31.53 -33.73
CA VAL A 39 20.44 -32.46 -33.35
C VAL A 39 21.83 -31.88 -33.63
N PRO A 40 22.78 -31.94 -32.68
CA PRO A 40 24.19 -32.03 -33.02
C PRO A 40 24.65 -33.48 -33.01
N ALA A 41 25.36 -33.84 -34.08
CA ALA A 41 26.03 -35.10 -34.26
C ALA A 41 27.11 -35.35 -33.19
N SER A 42 27.34 -36.64 -32.96
CA SER A 42 28.37 -37.28 -32.12
C SER A 42 29.77 -36.66 -32.27
N PRO A 43 30.65 -36.87 -31.28
CA PRO A 43 31.55 -38.00 -31.49
C PRO A 43 31.63 -38.94 -30.29
N GLU A 44 31.68 -40.22 -30.66
CA GLU A 44 31.98 -41.38 -29.84
C GLU A 44 33.28 -41.16 -29.06
N LYS A 45 33.27 -41.58 -27.79
CA LYS A 45 34.48 -41.92 -27.06
C LYS A 45 34.39 -43.38 -26.63
N ASP A 46 35.37 -44.10 -27.14
CA ASP A 46 35.88 -45.38 -26.69
C ASP A 46 36.13 -45.39 -25.17
N GLN A 47 35.79 -46.51 -24.51
CA GLN A 47 36.74 -47.39 -23.82
C GLN A 47 35.99 -48.38 -22.91
N GLU A 48 35.74 -49.59 -23.43
CA GLU A 48 35.99 -50.83 -22.68
C GLU A 48 36.72 -51.77 -23.65
N MET A 49 38.05 -51.79 -23.54
CA MET A 49 38.89 -52.89 -24.02
C MET A 49 39.36 -53.65 -22.77
N GLU A 50 38.74 -54.79 -22.53
CA GLU A 50 39.41 -55.94 -21.93
C GLU A 50 38.92 -57.17 -22.70
N GLU A 51 39.83 -58.12 -22.91
CA GLU A 51 39.64 -59.38 -23.65
C GLU A 51 39.55 -59.29 -25.19
N ASN A 52 40.72 -59.29 -25.84
CA ASN A 52 41.02 -60.21 -26.94
C ASN A 52 42.46 -60.00 -27.41
N ASN A 53 43.41 -60.64 -26.74
CA ASN A 53 44.79 -60.74 -27.21
C ASN A 53 45.33 -62.16 -27.04
N VAL A 54 44.53 -63.15 -27.46
CA VAL A 54 44.94 -64.56 -27.60
C VAL A 54 44.29 -65.12 -28.86
N THR A 55 44.72 -64.70 -30.06
CA THR A 55 44.30 -65.39 -31.30
C THR A 55 45.16 -65.12 -32.53
N LEU A 56 46.46 -64.81 -32.38
CA LEU A 56 47.37 -64.66 -33.53
C LEU A 56 48.71 -65.41 -33.42
N GLN A 57 48.92 -66.21 -32.36
CA GLN A 57 50.08 -67.12 -32.25
C GLN A 57 49.72 -68.62 -32.40
N GLU A 58 48.46 -69.03 -32.33
CA GLU A 58 48.07 -70.46 -32.46
C GLU A 58 47.90 -70.93 -33.92
N ASN A 59 47.70 -70.03 -34.88
CA ASN A 59 47.47 -70.41 -36.29
C ASN A 59 48.75 -70.64 -37.12
N ASN A 60 49.92 -70.17 -36.66
CA ASN A 60 51.21 -70.49 -37.30
C ASN A 60 51.90 -71.73 -36.71
N GLN A 61 51.63 -72.07 -35.45
CA GLN A 61 52.19 -73.27 -34.82
C GLN A 61 51.51 -74.56 -35.32
N ASN A 62 50.20 -74.51 -35.59
CA ASN A 62 49.46 -75.64 -36.15
C ASN A 62 49.84 -75.96 -37.61
N HIS A 63 50.26 -74.96 -38.39
CA HIS A 63 50.66 -75.19 -39.79
C HIS A 63 52.10 -75.73 -39.92
N ILE A 64 53.01 -75.36 -39.00
CA ILE A 64 54.38 -75.89 -38.91
C ILE A 64 54.39 -77.34 -38.40
N ASN A 65 53.53 -77.68 -37.41
CA ASN A 65 53.41 -79.06 -36.91
C ASN A 65 52.83 -80.02 -37.98
N GLN A 66 51.89 -79.56 -38.80
CA GLN A 66 51.34 -80.37 -39.91
C GLN A 66 52.32 -80.56 -41.09
N LEU A 67 53.30 -79.67 -41.26
CA LEU A 67 54.39 -79.82 -42.24
C LEU A 67 55.50 -80.76 -41.72
N SER A 68 55.82 -80.70 -40.43
CA SER A 68 56.78 -81.61 -39.78
C SER A 68 56.32 -83.08 -39.82
N GLU A 69 55.04 -83.35 -39.53
CA GLU A 69 54.48 -84.72 -39.62
C GLU A 69 54.45 -85.29 -41.06
N ARG A 70 54.41 -84.42 -42.09
CA ARG A 70 54.49 -84.84 -43.50
C ARG A 70 55.91 -85.14 -43.94
N PHE A 71 56.91 -84.40 -43.46
CA PHE A 71 58.33 -84.68 -43.75
C PHE A 71 58.85 -85.90 -42.99
N GLU A 72 58.38 -86.15 -41.78
CA GLU A 72 58.75 -87.31 -40.98
C GLU A 72 58.23 -88.62 -41.60
N LYS A 73 57.02 -88.63 -42.19
CA LYS A 73 56.48 -89.77 -42.96
C LYS A 73 57.20 -90.04 -44.28
N ILE A 74 57.86 -89.05 -44.88
CA ILE A 74 58.65 -89.21 -46.11
C ILE A 74 60.08 -89.69 -45.77
N ALA A 75 60.66 -89.23 -44.65
CA ALA A 75 61.97 -89.65 -44.18
C ALA A 75 61.98 -91.11 -43.63
N THR A 76 60.87 -91.58 -43.02
CA THR A 76 60.78 -92.97 -42.52
C THR A 76 60.49 -94.01 -43.61
N THR A 77 60.11 -93.58 -44.82
CA THR A 77 59.84 -94.49 -45.95
C THR A 77 61.04 -94.61 -46.92
N ALA A 78 62.11 -93.83 -46.69
CA ALA A 78 63.29 -93.79 -47.54
C ALA A 78 64.56 -94.41 -46.90
N ASN A 79 64.48 -94.96 -45.67
CA ASN A 79 65.67 -95.39 -44.92
C ASN A 79 65.69 -96.87 -44.52
N ASN A 80 65.12 -97.77 -45.33
CA ASN A 80 65.33 -99.21 -45.17
C ASN A 80 65.74 -99.87 -46.50
N ASN A 81 67.00 -100.31 -46.53
CA ASN A 81 67.62 -101.37 -47.32
C ASN A 81 68.12 -101.10 -48.74
N THR A 82 69.37 -100.62 -48.82
CA THR A 82 70.40 -101.07 -49.79
C THR A 82 71.77 -101.23 -49.12
N ASN A 83 72.29 -102.47 -49.03
CA ASN A 83 73.70 -102.89 -49.19
C ASN A 83 73.86 -104.39 -48.79
N ILE A 84 74.08 -105.36 -49.69
CA ILE A 84 75.30 -105.74 -50.47
C ILE A 84 76.43 -106.40 -49.62
N ASN A 85 76.77 -107.67 -49.91
CA ASN A 85 78.15 -108.12 -50.28
C ASN A 85 78.35 -109.66 -50.55
N TYR A 86 78.85 -109.95 -51.77
CA TYR A 86 79.87 -110.91 -52.31
C TYR A 86 80.03 -112.44 -52.00
N SER A 87 80.20 -113.17 -53.14
CA SER A 87 81.27 -114.16 -53.51
C SER A 87 81.15 -115.68 -53.23
N SER A 88 81.04 -116.51 -54.30
CA SER A 88 82.12 -117.41 -54.84
C SER A 88 81.67 -118.53 -55.82
N ILE A 89 82.20 -118.47 -57.06
CA ILE A 89 82.75 -119.50 -57.99
C ILE A 89 82.31 -120.99 -57.97
N LEU A 90 81.81 -121.43 -59.14
CA LEU A 90 81.80 -122.75 -59.84
C LEU A 90 82.48 -124.00 -59.23
N SER A 91 81.75 -125.13 -59.17
CA SER A 91 81.87 -126.33 -60.06
C SER A 91 81.47 -127.67 -59.36
N ASN A 92 80.55 -128.45 -59.97
CA ASN A 92 80.78 -129.85 -60.37
C ASN A 92 79.52 -130.62 -60.81
N ILE A 93 79.66 -131.25 -61.97
CA ILE A 93 78.84 -132.33 -62.54
C ILE A 93 79.32 -133.66 -61.93
N ILE A 94 78.35 -134.50 -61.49
CA ILE A 94 78.33 -135.98 -61.42
C ILE A 94 79.54 -136.70 -60.78
N ASN A 95 79.23 -137.46 -59.72
CA ASN A 95 79.89 -138.70 -59.30
C ASN A 95 78.88 -139.42 -58.38
N ASN A 96 78.67 -140.73 -58.34
CA ASN A 96 79.22 -141.87 -59.06
C ASN A 96 78.32 -143.09 -58.73
N THR A 97 78.23 -144.01 -59.67
CA THR A 97 77.64 -145.35 -59.60
C THR A 97 78.24 -146.25 -58.52
N ASN A 98 77.41 -147.10 -57.89
CA ASN A 98 77.75 -148.44 -57.38
C ASN A 98 76.44 -149.24 -57.22
N ASN A 99 76.10 -150.13 -58.15
CA ASN A 99 76.47 -151.56 -58.24
C ASN A 99 75.61 -152.50 -57.37
N ALA A 100 74.83 -153.33 -58.08
CA ALA A 100 74.93 -154.79 -58.12
C ALA A 100 73.74 -155.63 -57.58
N ILE A 101 73.40 -156.66 -58.39
CA ILE A 101 73.12 -158.07 -58.02
C ILE A 101 71.66 -158.62 -58.09
N ASN A 102 71.53 -159.65 -58.95
CA ASN A 102 70.79 -160.93 -58.86
C ASN A 102 69.31 -161.07 -59.31
N THR A 103 69.04 -161.83 -60.40
CA THR A 103 68.74 -163.29 -60.55
C THR A 103 67.23 -163.57 -60.57
N GLN A 104 66.60 -164.50 -61.31
CA GLN A 104 66.96 -165.82 -61.86
C GLN A 104 65.86 -166.26 -62.90
N PRO A 105 65.98 -167.43 -63.57
CA PRO A 105 65.48 -167.75 -64.92
C PRO A 105 64.36 -168.82 -64.98
N LYS A 106 63.93 -169.19 -66.21
CA LYS A 106 63.30 -170.50 -66.53
C LYS A 106 63.81 -171.11 -67.86
N ASP A 107 64.89 -171.89 -67.74
CA ASP A 107 65.12 -173.30 -68.19
C ASP A 107 64.76 -173.89 -69.57
N SER A 108 64.27 -173.13 -70.55
CA SER A 108 64.17 -173.67 -71.94
C SER A 108 65.48 -173.51 -72.75
N GLU A 109 66.34 -172.57 -72.34
CA GLU A 109 67.44 -172.08 -73.18
C GLU A 109 68.78 -172.83 -72.99
N TYR A 110 68.97 -173.49 -71.85
CA TYR A 110 70.26 -174.08 -71.48
C TYR A 110 70.68 -175.24 -72.38
N LYS A 111 69.73 -176.07 -72.82
CA LYS A 111 70.05 -177.18 -73.73
C LYS A 111 70.52 -176.69 -75.11
N LYS A 112 69.96 -175.58 -75.59
CA LYS A 112 70.28 -175.00 -76.90
C LYS A 112 71.67 -174.34 -76.89
N LYS A 113 72.01 -173.65 -75.79
CA LYS A 113 73.34 -173.04 -75.59
C LYS A 113 74.48 -174.07 -75.50
N TYR A 114 74.25 -175.26 -74.95
CA TYR A 114 75.31 -176.27 -74.83
C TYR A 114 75.77 -176.82 -76.18
N ILE A 115 74.84 -177.05 -77.11
CA ILE A 115 75.16 -177.56 -78.46
C ILE A 115 75.89 -176.48 -79.27
N GLU A 116 75.42 -175.22 -79.21
CA GLU A 116 76.12 -174.10 -79.84
C GLU A 116 77.53 -173.90 -79.30
N LEU A 117 77.76 -174.05 -77.99
CA LEU A 117 79.10 -173.91 -77.43
C LEU A 117 80.06 -175.00 -77.92
N LYS A 118 79.57 -176.23 -78.10
CA LYS A 118 80.41 -177.36 -78.55
C LYS A 118 80.85 -177.17 -80.00
N ASP A 119 79.96 -176.72 -80.87
CA ASP A 119 80.30 -176.44 -82.27
C ASP A 119 81.22 -175.22 -82.40
N LYS A 120 80.98 -174.17 -81.60
CA LYS A 120 81.86 -172.99 -81.54
C LYS A 120 83.26 -173.32 -81.01
N PHE A 121 83.38 -174.25 -80.05
CA PHE A 121 84.69 -174.64 -79.50
C PHE A 121 85.53 -175.45 -80.50
N THR A 122 84.88 -176.25 -81.34
CA THR A 122 85.56 -177.05 -82.38
C THR A 122 86.06 -176.17 -83.53
N LEU A 123 85.30 -175.12 -83.87
CA LEU A 123 85.72 -174.09 -84.83
C LEU A 123 86.91 -173.26 -84.30
N PHE A 124 86.89 -172.90 -83.02
CA PHE A 124 87.95 -172.10 -82.39
C PHE A 124 89.31 -172.81 -82.37
N LYS A 125 89.32 -174.14 -82.31
CA LYS A 125 90.56 -174.93 -82.29
C LYS A 125 91.28 -174.93 -83.65
N LYS A 126 90.58 -174.62 -84.76
CA LYS A 126 91.16 -174.57 -86.11
C LYS A 126 91.71 -173.20 -86.51
N MET A 127 91.24 -172.10 -85.93
CA MET A 127 91.68 -170.74 -86.26
C MET A 127 92.92 -170.26 -85.48
N LYS A 128 93.37 -170.99 -84.46
CA LYS A 128 94.40 -170.50 -83.53
C LYS A 128 95.84 -170.46 -84.10
N HIS A 129 96.06 -170.88 -85.35
CA HIS A 129 97.40 -170.95 -85.97
C HIS A 129 97.51 -170.38 -87.40
N THR A 130 96.62 -169.48 -87.82
CA THR A 130 96.72 -168.85 -89.17
C THR A 130 96.51 -167.33 -89.23
N ASP A 131 95.72 -166.72 -88.35
CA ASP A 131 95.32 -165.31 -88.54
C ASP A 131 96.17 -164.29 -87.76
N THR A 132 96.73 -164.66 -86.61
CA THR A 132 97.51 -163.72 -85.79
C THR A 132 98.88 -163.39 -86.35
N GLU A 133 99.50 -164.29 -87.12
CA GLU A 133 100.84 -164.06 -87.69
C GLU A 133 100.77 -163.19 -88.96
N ASN A 134 99.72 -163.38 -89.77
CA ASN A 134 99.42 -162.48 -90.90
C ASN A 134 99.12 -161.05 -90.43
N LEU A 135 98.43 -160.88 -89.29
CA LEU A 135 98.15 -159.54 -88.75
C LEU A 135 99.42 -158.77 -88.34
N PHE A 136 100.46 -159.47 -87.89
CA PHE A 136 101.72 -158.83 -87.49
C PHE A 136 102.52 -158.35 -88.70
N GLU A 137 102.58 -159.12 -89.79
CA GLU A 137 103.25 -158.61 -91.01
C GLU A 137 102.45 -157.53 -91.73
N ASP A 138 101.11 -157.58 -91.69
CA ASP A 138 100.30 -156.46 -92.18
C ASP A 138 100.58 -155.17 -91.38
N PHE A 139 100.76 -155.28 -90.06
CA PHE A 139 101.12 -154.13 -89.22
C PHE A 139 102.50 -153.57 -89.57
N LYS A 140 103.48 -154.43 -89.83
CA LYS A 140 104.84 -154.02 -90.19
C LYS A 140 104.87 -153.32 -91.55
N ILE A 141 104.20 -153.88 -92.55
CA ILE A 141 104.08 -153.29 -93.89
C ILE A 141 103.35 -151.94 -93.80
N ALA A 142 102.28 -151.83 -93.01
CA ALA A 142 101.55 -150.57 -92.82
C ALA A 142 102.42 -149.49 -92.16
N ALA A 143 103.25 -149.86 -91.17
CA ALA A 143 104.17 -148.94 -90.52
C ALA A 143 105.27 -148.44 -91.47
N GLU A 144 105.90 -149.33 -92.25
CA GLU A 144 106.92 -148.95 -93.23
C GLU A 144 106.35 -148.06 -94.36
N LYS A 145 105.13 -148.36 -94.82
CA LYS A 145 104.44 -147.54 -95.82
C LYS A 145 104.15 -146.13 -95.29
N ARG A 146 103.69 -146.01 -94.05
CA ARG A 146 103.45 -144.71 -93.40
C ARG A 146 104.73 -143.88 -93.26
N ASP A 147 105.85 -144.52 -92.94
CA ASP A 147 107.14 -143.82 -92.82
C ASP A 147 107.68 -143.37 -94.18
N SER A 148 107.50 -144.19 -95.23
CA SER A 148 107.76 -143.83 -96.63
C SER A 148 106.96 -142.60 -97.08
N ASP A 149 105.65 -142.60 -96.82
CA ASP A 149 104.75 -141.53 -97.29
C ASP A 149 105.02 -140.22 -96.52
N SER A 150 105.34 -140.30 -95.23
CA SER A 150 105.75 -139.15 -94.42
C SER A 150 107.05 -138.52 -94.94
N LYS A 151 108.04 -139.33 -95.31
CA LYS A 151 109.30 -138.84 -95.91
C LYS A 151 109.07 -138.16 -97.26
N LYS A 152 108.19 -138.70 -98.12
CA LYS A 152 107.81 -138.05 -99.39
C LYS A 152 107.13 -136.71 -99.17
N TYR A 153 106.22 -136.62 -98.20
CA TYR A 153 105.50 -135.37 -97.90
C TYR A 153 106.42 -134.28 -97.33
N ILE A 154 107.36 -134.64 -96.45
CA ILE A 154 108.37 -133.69 -95.94
C ILE A 154 109.25 -133.16 -97.07
N SER A 155 109.66 -134.01 -98.01
CA SER A 155 110.42 -133.57 -99.19
C SER A 155 109.64 -132.60 -100.08
N GLN A 156 108.32 -132.81 -100.27
CA GLN A 156 107.48 -131.87 -101.01
C GLN A 156 107.36 -130.51 -100.32
N LEU A 157 107.17 -130.48 -98.99
CA LEU A 157 107.09 -129.23 -98.24
C LEU A 157 108.40 -128.44 -98.27
N LYS A 158 109.55 -129.11 -98.13
CA LYS A 158 110.86 -128.44 -98.24
C LYS A 158 111.05 -127.79 -99.62
N PHE A 159 110.67 -128.49 -100.68
CA PHE A 159 110.73 -127.94 -102.03
C PHE A 159 109.82 -126.71 -102.20
N GLN A 160 108.62 -126.70 -101.63
CA GLN A 160 107.73 -125.53 -101.71
C GLN A 160 108.28 -124.31 -100.97
N VAL A 161 108.87 -124.50 -99.79
CA VAL A 161 109.50 -123.39 -99.04
C VAL A 161 110.67 -122.80 -99.83
N GLU A 162 111.49 -123.65 -100.44
CA GLU A 162 112.62 -123.20 -101.25
C GLU A 162 112.17 -122.42 -102.49
N VAL A 163 111.11 -122.86 -103.17
CA VAL A 163 110.50 -122.12 -104.29
C VAL A 163 109.94 -120.77 -103.84
N LEU A 164 109.29 -120.68 -102.67
CA LEU A 164 108.77 -119.42 -102.15
C LEU A 164 109.89 -118.44 -101.77
N GLN A 165 110.96 -118.93 -101.14
CA GLN A 165 112.12 -118.09 -100.83
C GLN A 165 112.80 -117.58 -102.10
N GLN A 166 112.97 -118.43 -103.12
CA GLN A 166 113.50 -117.99 -104.41
C GLN A 166 112.59 -116.96 -105.10
N LYS A 167 111.26 -117.15 -105.07
CA LYS A 167 110.30 -116.17 -105.60
C LYS A 167 110.38 -114.82 -104.87
N ASN A 168 110.50 -114.83 -103.55
CA ASN A 168 110.64 -113.58 -102.77
C ASN A 168 111.96 -112.87 -103.08
N LYS A 169 113.05 -113.63 -103.22
CA LYS A 169 114.34 -113.06 -103.60
C LYS A 169 114.30 -112.45 -105.01
N LEU A 170 113.71 -113.16 -105.98
CA LEU A 170 113.50 -112.65 -107.35
C LEU A 170 112.57 -111.43 -107.38
N LEU A 171 111.53 -111.38 -106.54
CA LEU A 171 110.62 -110.24 -106.47
C LEU A 171 111.33 -108.99 -105.92
N ASN A 172 112.12 -109.14 -104.86
CA ASN A 172 112.94 -108.05 -104.32
C ASN A 172 114.02 -107.59 -105.31
N GLU A 173 114.70 -108.52 -105.99
CA GLU A 173 115.67 -108.18 -107.04
C GLU A 173 114.99 -107.50 -108.24
N ALA A 174 113.79 -107.91 -108.63
CA ALA A 174 113.03 -107.29 -109.72
C ALA A 174 112.51 -105.88 -109.37
N LEU A 175 112.04 -105.65 -108.14
CA LEU A 175 111.62 -104.33 -107.68
C LEU A 175 112.79 -103.36 -107.59
N ASN A 176 113.94 -103.83 -107.09
CA ASN A 176 115.15 -103.01 -106.98
C ASN A 176 115.72 -102.68 -108.38
N ASN A 177 115.77 -103.66 -109.29
CA ASN A 177 116.31 -103.46 -110.64
C ASN A 177 115.40 -102.64 -111.58
N LYS A 178 114.08 -102.65 -111.38
CA LYS A 178 113.13 -102.02 -112.32
C LYS A 178 112.62 -100.64 -111.88
N TYR A 179 112.60 -100.36 -110.57
CA TYR A 179 112.01 -99.11 -110.03
C TYR A 179 112.93 -98.35 -109.05
N GLY A 180 114.10 -98.90 -108.67
CA GLY A 180 115.06 -98.21 -107.80
C GLY A 180 114.49 -97.73 -106.46
N CYS A 181 113.42 -98.37 -105.98
CA CYS A 181 112.70 -97.97 -104.77
C CYS A 181 112.96 -98.95 -103.63
N ASP A 182 113.54 -98.43 -102.55
CA ASP A 182 113.75 -99.12 -101.29
C ASP A 182 112.55 -98.87 -100.35
N TYR A 183 111.68 -99.86 -100.25
CA TYR A 183 110.40 -99.78 -99.53
C TYR A 183 110.57 -99.42 -98.05
N ASP A 184 111.63 -99.91 -97.40
CA ASP A 184 111.86 -99.72 -95.97
C ASP A 184 112.11 -98.24 -95.62
N ASN A 185 112.76 -97.50 -96.53
CA ASN A 185 113.04 -96.08 -96.31
C ASN A 185 111.77 -95.22 -96.40
N LEU A 186 110.85 -95.55 -97.31
CA LEU A 186 109.59 -94.81 -97.48
C LEU A 186 108.66 -95.00 -96.26
N GLN A 187 108.60 -96.22 -95.72
CA GLN A 187 107.83 -96.53 -94.51
C GLN A 187 108.30 -95.69 -93.30
N LYS A 188 109.61 -95.49 -93.17
CA LYS A 188 110.22 -94.72 -92.08
C LYS A 188 109.83 -93.24 -92.14
N GLN A 189 109.91 -92.63 -93.32
CA GLN A 189 109.55 -91.20 -93.51
C GLN A 189 108.07 -90.92 -93.18
N LEU A 190 107.17 -91.86 -93.47
CA LEU A 190 105.74 -91.75 -93.14
C LEU A 190 105.50 -91.75 -91.63
N ASN A 191 106.16 -92.64 -90.89
CA ASN A 191 106.04 -92.71 -89.44
C ASN A 191 106.61 -91.46 -88.76
N ASP A 192 107.80 -91.02 -89.16
CA ASP A 192 108.44 -89.83 -88.59
C ASP A 192 107.56 -88.57 -88.76
N ARG A 193 106.89 -88.44 -89.91
CA ARG A 193 105.96 -87.33 -90.17
C ARG A 193 104.71 -87.40 -89.29
N ARG A 194 104.16 -88.59 -89.06
CA ARG A 194 102.97 -88.79 -88.20
C ARG A 194 103.26 -88.40 -86.75
N ASP A 195 104.40 -88.84 -86.22
CA ASP A 195 104.79 -88.57 -84.83
C ASP A 195 105.06 -87.07 -84.60
N LEU A 196 105.58 -86.37 -85.62
CA LEU A 196 105.76 -84.92 -85.57
C LEU A 196 104.41 -84.17 -85.52
N GLU A 197 103.43 -84.62 -86.31
CA GLU A 197 102.10 -84.02 -86.35
C GLU A 197 101.32 -84.24 -85.04
N GLU A 198 101.44 -85.42 -84.43
CA GLU A 198 100.85 -85.70 -83.11
C GLU A 198 101.46 -84.83 -82.01
N LYS A 199 102.78 -84.67 -81.98
CA LYS A 199 103.45 -83.77 -81.03
C LYS A 199 102.97 -82.32 -81.19
N PHE A 200 102.86 -81.85 -82.42
CA PHE A 200 102.38 -80.49 -82.68
C PHE A 200 100.94 -80.27 -82.19
N LYS A 201 100.04 -81.25 -82.42
CA LYS A 201 98.65 -81.19 -81.90
C LYS A 201 98.60 -81.20 -80.38
N LEU A 202 99.42 -82.03 -79.73
CA LEU A 202 99.52 -82.06 -78.26
C LEU A 202 100.02 -80.74 -77.68
N GLU A 203 101.00 -80.10 -78.32
CA GLU A 203 101.52 -78.79 -77.89
C GLU A 203 100.45 -77.70 -77.98
N GLN A 204 99.68 -77.66 -79.08
CA GLN A 204 98.55 -76.73 -79.22
C GLN A 204 97.49 -76.94 -78.14
N ILE A 205 97.12 -78.18 -77.85
CA ILE A 205 96.14 -78.49 -76.79
C ILE A 205 96.64 -78.00 -75.43
N LYS A 206 97.92 -78.26 -75.09
CA LYS A 206 98.52 -77.79 -73.83
C LYS A 206 98.49 -76.26 -73.72
N GLN A 207 98.79 -75.57 -74.81
CA GLN A 207 98.80 -74.11 -74.82
C GLN A 207 97.41 -73.54 -74.56
N VAL A 208 96.39 -74.04 -75.28
CA VAL A 208 94.99 -73.62 -75.07
C VAL A 208 94.50 -73.94 -73.65
N LEU A 209 94.86 -75.11 -73.09
CA LEU A 209 94.46 -75.48 -71.73
C LEU A 209 95.09 -74.56 -70.68
N ASN A 210 96.39 -74.24 -70.82
CA ASN A 210 97.08 -73.34 -69.91
C ASN A 210 96.52 -71.92 -69.97
N ASP A 211 96.16 -71.43 -71.16
CA ASP A 211 95.54 -70.11 -71.30
C ASP A 211 94.16 -70.08 -70.63
N LYS A 212 93.39 -71.18 -70.69
CA LYS A 212 92.11 -71.30 -70.00
C LYS A 212 92.25 -71.36 -68.48
N ILE A 213 93.22 -72.11 -67.96
CA ILE A 213 93.50 -72.17 -66.51
C ILE A 213 93.85 -70.77 -65.98
N LYS A 214 94.71 -70.03 -66.69
CA LYS A 214 95.06 -68.64 -66.29
C LYS A 214 93.86 -67.70 -66.26
N GLU A 215 92.91 -67.89 -67.16
CA GLU A 215 91.70 -67.07 -67.19
C GLU A 215 90.76 -67.44 -66.04
N ASP A 216 90.56 -68.74 -65.77
CA ASP A 216 89.78 -69.21 -64.63
C ASP A 216 90.37 -68.72 -63.29
N ASP A 217 91.70 -68.71 -63.14
CA ASP A 217 92.39 -68.19 -61.95
C ASP A 217 92.13 -66.68 -61.73
N LYS A 218 92.04 -65.89 -62.80
CA LYS A 218 91.66 -64.47 -62.70
C LYS A 218 90.22 -64.31 -62.25
N VAL A 219 89.30 -65.09 -62.80
CA VAL A 219 87.87 -65.06 -62.43
C VAL A 219 87.70 -65.43 -60.95
N ILE A 220 88.41 -66.46 -60.48
CA ILE A 220 88.40 -66.86 -59.07
C ILE A 220 88.92 -65.72 -58.18
N SER A 221 89.99 -65.04 -58.59
CA SER A 221 90.56 -63.92 -57.84
C SER A 221 89.58 -62.75 -57.73
N GLN A 222 88.94 -62.38 -58.85
CA GLN A 222 87.91 -61.33 -58.88
C GLN A 222 86.71 -61.67 -57.99
N LEU A 223 86.19 -62.90 -58.07
CA LEU A 223 85.07 -63.33 -57.23
C LEU A 223 85.40 -63.32 -55.73
N ASN A 224 86.65 -63.64 -55.37
CA ASN A 224 87.10 -63.56 -53.97
C ASN A 224 87.19 -62.10 -53.48
N GLU A 225 87.65 -61.17 -54.32
CA GLU A 225 87.66 -59.74 -54.00
C GLU A 225 86.23 -59.20 -53.80
N GLU A 226 85.30 -59.55 -54.70
CA GLU A 226 83.89 -59.17 -54.59
C GLU A 226 83.25 -59.73 -53.32
N LYS A 227 83.47 -61.01 -53.01
CA LYS A 227 82.97 -61.65 -51.78
C LYS A 227 83.46 -60.91 -50.53
N ASN A 228 84.74 -60.56 -50.47
CA ASN A 228 85.31 -59.87 -49.31
C ASN A 228 84.74 -58.45 -49.17
N SER A 229 84.55 -57.74 -50.28
CA SER A 229 83.90 -56.42 -50.30
C SER A 229 82.47 -56.47 -49.75
N LEU A 230 81.67 -57.45 -50.20
CA LEU A 230 80.30 -57.69 -49.73
C LEU A 230 80.24 -58.01 -48.22
N ILE A 231 81.17 -58.80 -47.71
CA ILE A 231 81.26 -59.10 -46.27
C ILE A 231 81.52 -57.81 -45.47
N SER A 232 82.41 -56.94 -45.94
CA SER A 232 82.70 -55.66 -45.27
C SER A 232 81.48 -54.74 -45.24
N GLN A 233 80.77 -54.61 -46.37
CA GLN A 233 79.57 -53.78 -46.45
C GLN A 233 78.45 -54.29 -45.54
N MET A 234 78.26 -55.61 -45.42
CA MET A 234 77.31 -56.17 -44.46
C MET A 234 77.66 -55.84 -43.01
N ALA A 235 78.95 -55.90 -42.65
CA ALA A 235 79.39 -55.59 -41.30
C ALA A 235 79.11 -54.12 -40.95
N GLU A 236 79.43 -53.20 -41.85
CA GLU A 236 79.15 -51.76 -41.68
C GLU A 236 77.65 -51.48 -41.56
N MET A 237 76.83 -52.09 -42.42
CA MET A 237 75.37 -51.91 -42.39
C MET A 237 74.76 -52.41 -41.08
N LYS A 238 75.26 -53.52 -40.53
CA LYS A 238 74.82 -54.06 -39.24
C LYS A 238 75.17 -53.12 -38.09
N GLU A 239 76.38 -52.58 -38.07
CA GLU A 239 76.83 -51.64 -37.03
C GLU A 239 76.05 -50.31 -37.10
N GLU A 240 75.74 -49.82 -38.30
CA GLU A 240 74.91 -48.62 -38.47
C GLU A 240 73.47 -48.85 -38.01
N PHE A 241 72.90 -50.03 -38.30
CA PHE A 241 71.56 -50.41 -37.84
C PHE A 241 71.48 -50.47 -36.32
N GLU A 242 72.43 -51.13 -35.65
CA GLU A 242 72.48 -51.21 -34.19
C GLU A 242 72.58 -49.83 -33.54
N ARG A 243 73.42 -48.92 -34.09
CA ARG A 243 73.53 -47.54 -33.60
C ARG A 243 72.22 -46.76 -33.74
N LYS A 244 71.54 -46.85 -34.88
CA LYS A 244 70.24 -46.18 -35.10
C LYS A 244 69.17 -46.72 -34.15
N MET A 245 69.13 -48.03 -33.94
CA MET A 245 68.18 -48.66 -33.03
C MET A 245 68.39 -48.21 -31.58
N GLN A 246 69.64 -48.15 -31.10
CA GLN A 246 69.96 -47.66 -29.75
C GLN A 246 69.57 -46.19 -29.58
N SER A 247 69.86 -45.34 -30.57
CA SER A 247 69.48 -43.92 -30.54
C SER A 247 67.96 -43.73 -30.49
N ALA A 248 67.21 -44.49 -31.29
CA ALA A 248 65.74 -44.45 -31.28
C ALA A 248 65.16 -44.90 -29.92
N ASN A 249 65.71 -45.95 -29.31
CA ASN A 249 65.27 -46.42 -27.99
C ASN A 249 65.53 -45.37 -26.90
N GLN A 250 66.69 -44.70 -26.90
CA GLN A 250 66.97 -43.62 -25.94
C GLN A 250 66.02 -42.44 -26.09
N GLN A 251 65.69 -42.05 -27.32
CA GLN A 251 64.70 -40.99 -27.56
C GLN A 251 63.30 -41.39 -27.07
N PHE A 252 62.92 -42.65 -27.25
CA PHE A 252 61.64 -43.17 -26.80
C PHE A 252 61.53 -43.21 -25.27
N GLU A 253 62.56 -43.69 -24.58
CA GLU A 253 62.62 -43.70 -23.11
C GLU A 253 62.53 -42.27 -22.54
N SER A 254 63.28 -41.32 -23.12
CA SER A 254 63.23 -39.92 -22.71
C SER A 254 61.83 -39.29 -22.91
N LEU A 255 61.15 -39.65 -24.00
CA LEU A 255 59.79 -39.17 -24.26
C LEU A 255 58.78 -39.72 -23.26
N ILE A 256 58.89 -41.02 -22.91
CA ILE A 256 58.06 -41.65 -21.88
C ILE A 256 58.25 -40.96 -20.53
N GLU A 257 59.50 -40.72 -20.13
CA GLU A 257 59.81 -40.07 -18.85
C GLU A 257 59.22 -38.65 -18.80
N LYS A 258 59.41 -37.86 -19.86
CA LYS A 258 58.86 -36.51 -19.97
C LYS A 258 57.33 -36.51 -19.88
N HIS A 259 56.66 -37.38 -20.63
CA HIS A 259 55.20 -37.48 -20.62
C HIS A 259 54.65 -37.92 -19.25
N THR A 260 55.37 -38.81 -18.56
CA THR A 260 54.99 -39.28 -17.22
C THR A 260 55.12 -38.14 -16.19
N ASN A 261 56.19 -37.36 -16.26
CA ASN A 261 56.38 -36.19 -15.41
C ASN A 261 55.33 -35.11 -15.66
N GLU A 262 55.04 -34.77 -16.92
CA GLU A 262 54.01 -33.79 -17.28
C GLU A 262 52.62 -34.21 -16.77
N ARG A 263 52.29 -35.51 -16.86
CA ARG A 263 51.05 -36.05 -16.31
C ARG A 263 50.98 -35.90 -14.78
N TYR A 264 52.08 -36.16 -14.09
CA TYR A 264 52.15 -36.05 -12.63
C TYR A 264 52.03 -34.60 -12.16
N GLU A 265 52.70 -33.66 -12.83
CA GLU A 265 52.59 -32.23 -12.55
C GLU A 265 51.18 -31.70 -12.81
N SER A 266 50.56 -32.11 -13.92
CA SER A 266 49.18 -31.74 -14.26
C SER A 266 48.20 -32.26 -13.22
N GLN A 267 48.32 -33.53 -12.80
CA GLN A 267 47.49 -34.10 -11.75
C GLN A 267 47.65 -33.33 -10.43
N ARG A 268 48.88 -33.01 -10.04
CA ARG A 268 49.16 -32.25 -8.82
C ARG A 268 48.55 -30.84 -8.85
N ALA A 269 48.58 -30.18 -10.01
CA ALA A 269 47.95 -28.89 -10.20
C ALA A 269 46.42 -28.98 -10.09
N VAL A 270 45.80 -30.02 -10.69
CA VAL A 270 44.37 -30.28 -10.57
C VAL A 270 43.96 -30.56 -9.13
N ASP A 271 44.69 -31.41 -8.42
CA ASP A 271 44.41 -31.75 -7.02
C ASP A 271 44.55 -30.51 -6.13
N SER A 272 45.57 -29.67 -6.36
CA SER A 272 45.75 -28.41 -5.64
C SER A 272 44.60 -27.43 -5.89
N MET A 273 44.18 -27.25 -7.15
CA MET A 273 43.03 -26.40 -7.47
C MET A 273 41.73 -26.95 -6.87
N SER A 274 41.54 -28.28 -6.92
CA SER A 274 40.36 -28.91 -6.34
C SER A 274 40.28 -28.70 -4.83
N SER A 275 41.41 -28.82 -4.13
CA SER A 275 41.51 -28.51 -2.71
C SER A 275 41.16 -27.05 -2.43
N GLU A 276 41.76 -26.10 -3.16
CA GLU A 276 41.51 -24.66 -2.96
C GLU A 276 40.04 -24.30 -3.22
N VAL A 277 39.44 -24.87 -4.26
CA VAL A 277 38.02 -24.67 -4.56
C VAL A 277 37.15 -25.22 -3.44
N ASN A 278 37.44 -26.42 -2.92
CA ASN A 278 36.69 -27.01 -1.81
C ASN A 278 36.81 -26.17 -0.53
N ASP A 279 37.99 -25.65 -0.22
CA ASP A 279 38.21 -24.79 0.95
C ASP A 279 37.42 -23.48 0.84
N ARG A 280 37.47 -22.81 -0.33
CA ARG A 280 36.66 -21.61 -0.60
C ARG A 280 35.16 -21.90 -0.54
N LEU A 281 34.73 -23.08 -1.01
CA LEU A 281 33.34 -23.50 -0.95
C LEU A 281 32.89 -23.74 0.51
N ALA A 282 33.75 -24.33 1.34
CA ALA A 282 33.50 -24.52 2.76
C ALA A 282 33.43 -23.19 3.52
N GLU A 283 34.32 -22.25 3.21
CA GLU A 283 34.30 -20.89 3.77
C GLU A 283 33.02 -20.14 3.38
N SER A 284 32.63 -20.19 2.10
CA SER A 284 31.39 -19.58 1.63
C SER A 284 30.16 -20.18 2.33
N ARG A 285 30.12 -21.51 2.54
CA ARG A 285 29.04 -22.16 3.30
C ARG A 285 28.98 -21.69 4.75
N ARG A 286 30.12 -21.51 5.43
CA ARG A 286 30.17 -20.97 6.80
C ARG A 286 29.66 -19.53 6.85
N MET A 287 30.09 -18.70 5.90
CA MET A 287 29.65 -17.30 5.82
C MET A 287 28.14 -17.21 5.56
N ILE A 288 27.59 -18.04 4.67
CA ILE A 288 26.14 -18.12 4.44
C ILE A 288 25.40 -18.51 5.73
N ALA A 289 25.87 -19.53 6.45
CA ALA A 289 25.24 -19.96 7.71
C ALA A 289 25.28 -18.85 8.77
N GLN A 290 26.39 -18.11 8.86
CA GLN A 290 26.51 -16.96 9.77
C GLN A 290 25.53 -15.85 9.41
N LEU A 291 25.45 -15.47 8.13
CA LEU A 291 24.52 -14.45 7.65
C LEU A 291 23.05 -14.85 7.86
N GLN A 292 22.72 -16.14 7.70
CA GLN A 292 21.39 -16.65 8.00
C GLN A 292 21.05 -16.49 9.49
N GLY A 293 21.97 -16.85 10.38
CA GLY A 293 21.81 -16.65 11.82
C GLY A 293 21.67 -15.17 12.22
N GLU A 294 22.48 -14.28 11.64
CA GLU A 294 22.37 -12.84 11.86
C GLU A 294 21.01 -12.28 11.38
N ASN A 295 20.51 -12.76 10.24
CA ASN A 295 19.23 -12.33 9.69
C ASN A 295 18.04 -12.78 10.56
N GLU A 296 18.08 -14.00 11.10
CA GLU A 296 17.09 -14.50 12.07
C GLU A 296 17.10 -13.68 13.37
N ALA A 297 18.28 -13.35 13.88
CA ALA A 297 18.43 -12.50 15.05
C ALA A 297 17.88 -11.08 14.82
N LEU A 298 18.18 -10.47 13.67
CA LEU A 298 17.64 -9.16 13.28
C LEU A 298 16.12 -9.19 13.12
N THR A 299 15.57 -10.26 12.52
CA THR A 299 14.13 -10.44 12.35
C THR A 299 13.43 -10.53 13.71
N THR A 300 14.02 -11.26 14.66
CA THR A 300 13.50 -11.37 16.03
C THR A 300 13.48 -10.00 16.71
N ARG A 301 14.59 -9.26 16.64
CA ARG A 301 14.71 -7.91 17.21
C ARG A 301 13.74 -6.91 16.58
N LEU A 302 13.49 -7.02 15.27
CA LEU A 302 12.50 -6.19 14.58
C LEU A 302 11.10 -6.47 15.12
N ASN A 303 10.73 -7.73 15.29
CA ASN A 303 9.43 -8.13 15.83
C ASN A 303 9.23 -7.62 17.27
N GLU A 304 10.27 -7.71 18.12
CA GLU A 304 10.26 -7.13 19.46
C GLU A 304 10.02 -5.62 19.45
N MET A 305 10.74 -4.87 18.60
CA MET A 305 10.53 -3.42 18.47
C MET A 305 9.14 -3.06 17.95
N VAL A 306 8.61 -3.84 16.99
CA VAL A 306 7.24 -3.64 16.48
C VAL A 306 6.22 -3.83 17.59
N GLN A 307 6.40 -4.85 18.42
CA GLN A 307 5.52 -5.11 19.56
C GLN A 307 5.64 -4.01 20.62
N GLU A 308 6.86 -3.59 20.97
CA GLU A 308 7.08 -2.50 21.93
C GLU A 308 6.44 -1.17 21.46
N ASN A 309 6.55 -0.85 20.17
CA ASN A 309 5.89 0.33 19.60
C ASN A 309 4.37 0.20 19.63
N LYS A 310 3.83 -0.98 19.37
CA LYS A 310 2.39 -1.24 19.47
C LYS A 310 1.90 -1.04 20.90
N ASP A 311 2.64 -1.54 21.89
CA ASP A 311 2.32 -1.40 23.30
C ASP A 311 2.43 0.06 23.77
N ARG A 312 3.45 0.82 23.33
CA ARG A 312 3.53 2.28 23.55
C ARG A 312 2.38 3.03 22.92
N SER A 313 1.97 2.66 21.70
CA SER A 313 0.83 3.27 21.02
C SER A 313 -0.47 3.04 21.81
N ASN A 314 -0.69 1.81 22.30
CA ASN A 314 -1.84 1.49 23.14
C ASN A 314 -1.83 2.29 24.45
N LEU A 315 -0.68 2.35 25.15
CA LEU A 315 -0.50 3.16 26.35
C LEU A 315 -0.79 4.64 26.11
N PHE A 316 -0.38 5.17 24.96
CA PHE A 316 -0.65 6.55 24.57
C PHE A 316 -2.15 6.79 24.33
N GLN A 317 -2.84 5.88 23.63
CA GLN A 317 -4.29 5.97 23.41
C GLN A 317 -5.06 5.88 24.72
N ASP A 318 -4.69 4.94 25.60
CA ASP A 318 -5.29 4.80 26.94
C ASP A 318 -5.07 6.05 27.78
N GLY A 319 -3.85 6.61 27.76
CA GLY A 319 -3.54 7.86 28.46
C GLY A 319 -4.35 9.04 27.92
N LYS A 320 -4.49 9.14 26.59
CA LYS A 320 -5.32 10.17 25.94
C LYS A 320 -6.79 10.03 26.34
N GLN A 321 -7.33 8.82 26.37
CA GLN A 321 -8.72 8.58 26.75
C GLN A 321 -8.95 8.93 28.22
N LYS A 322 -8.04 8.52 29.12
CA LYS A 322 -8.11 8.92 30.53
C LYS A 322 -8.12 10.43 30.72
N LEU A 323 -7.29 11.17 29.96
CA LEU A 323 -7.27 12.62 30.03
C LEU A 323 -8.59 13.26 29.58
N ILE A 324 -9.22 12.69 28.54
CA ILE A 324 -10.55 13.12 28.07
C ILE A 324 -11.60 12.85 29.16
N ASP A 325 -11.57 11.65 29.75
CA ASP A 325 -12.52 11.25 30.79
C ASP A 325 -12.36 12.13 32.05
N GLU A 326 -11.13 12.39 32.49
CA GLU A 326 -10.82 13.31 33.59
C GLU A 326 -11.28 14.73 33.29
N TRP A 327 -11.07 15.21 32.07
CA TRP A 327 -11.50 16.55 31.67
C TRP A 327 -13.03 16.65 31.68
N MET A 328 -13.73 15.67 31.11
CA MET A 328 -15.20 15.60 31.14
C MET A 328 -15.75 15.52 32.57
N LEU A 329 -15.11 14.74 33.46
CA LEU A 329 -15.51 14.64 34.85
C LEU A 329 -15.32 15.97 35.59
N ALA A 330 -14.18 16.63 35.38
CA ALA A 330 -13.88 17.92 35.98
C ALA A 330 -14.82 19.03 35.47
N ASP A 331 -15.16 19.02 34.18
CA ASP A 331 -16.10 19.98 33.59
C ASP A 331 -17.52 19.76 34.12
N LYS A 332 -17.94 18.49 34.23
CA LYS A 332 -19.22 18.12 34.86
C LYS A 332 -19.28 18.59 36.32
N GLN A 333 -18.22 18.36 37.08
CA GLN A 333 -18.17 18.79 38.48
C GLN A 333 -18.19 20.31 38.63
N LYS A 334 -17.48 21.05 37.76
CA LYS A 334 -17.60 22.52 37.71
C LYS A 334 -19.00 22.99 37.37
N ALA A 335 -19.70 22.30 36.45
CA ALA A 335 -21.08 22.62 36.10
C ALA A 335 -22.02 22.39 37.31
N GLU A 336 -21.88 21.27 38.01
CA GLU A 336 -22.64 20.95 39.22
C GLU A 336 -22.35 21.95 40.37
N ASP A 337 -21.09 22.32 40.57
CA ASP A 337 -20.68 23.35 41.54
C ASP A 337 -21.26 24.73 41.19
N PHE A 338 -21.24 25.09 39.90
CA PHE A 338 -21.79 26.34 39.42
C PHE A 338 -23.32 26.39 39.59
N GLU A 339 -24.02 25.30 39.28
CA GLU A 339 -25.47 25.19 39.47
C GLU A 339 -25.83 25.25 40.95
N SER A 340 -25.10 24.56 41.82
CA SER A 340 -25.26 24.63 43.27
C SER A 340 -25.07 26.06 43.78
N ARG A 341 -24.05 26.76 43.28
CA ARG A 341 -23.78 28.16 43.65
C ARG A 341 -24.86 29.13 43.14
N ILE A 342 -25.42 28.89 41.96
CA ILE A 342 -26.60 29.63 41.47
C ILE A 342 -27.79 29.41 42.40
N ILE A 343 -28.05 28.16 42.80
CA ILE A 343 -29.15 27.83 43.72
C ILE A 343 -28.95 28.53 45.07
N GLU A 344 -27.74 28.51 45.64
CA GLU A 344 -27.41 29.22 46.87
C GLU A 344 -27.64 30.74 46.75
N VAL A 345 -27.15 31.34 45.67
CA VAL A 345 -27.33 32.78 45.41
C VAL A 345 -28.81 33.11 45.25
N LYS A 346 -29.56 32.30 44.50
CA LYS A 346 -31.00 32.48 44.31
C LYS A 346 -31.75 32.39 45.64
N ASN A 347 -31.45 31.37 46.46
CA ASN A 347 -32.03 31.20 47.79
C ASN A 347 -31.68 32.37 48.71
N TYR A 348 -30.44 32.87 48.67
CA TYR A 348 -30.04 34.05 49.42
C TYR A 348 -30.86 35.28 49.01
N TYR A 349 -30.99 35.55 47.71
CA TYR A 349 -31.80 36.67 47.22
C TYR A 349 -33.28 36.51 47.56
N GLU A 350 -33.85 35.30 47.45
CA GLU A 350 -35.23 35.02 47.86
C GLU A 350 -35.45 35.27 49.35
N GLN A 351 -34.51 34.83 50.20
CA GLN A 351 -34.56 35.11 51.64
C GLN A 351 -34.47 36.62 51.94
N GLN A 352 -33.58 37.34 51.26
CA GLN A 352 -33.45 38.78 51.45
C GLN A 352 -34.70 39.53 50.97
N MET A 353 -35.29 39.13 49.84
CA MET A 353 -36.56 39.67 49.38
C MET A 353 -37.71 39.36 50.33
N LYS A 354 -37.74 38.16 50.92
CA LYS A 354 -38.72 37.81 51.95
C LYS A 354 -38.56 38.68 53.20
N LYS A 355 -37.33 38.87 53.69
CA LYS A 355 -37.04 39.77 54.82
C LYS A 355 -37.43 41.21 54.51
N LEU A 356 -37.14 41.70 53.31
CA LEU A 356 -37.50 43.05 52.87
C LEU A 356 -39.03 43.22 52.80
N LYS A 357 -39.74 42.25 52.22
CA LYS A 357 -41.21 42.25 52.20
C LYS A 357 -41.80 42.27 53.59
N GLN A 358 -41.29 41.43 54.48
CA GLN A 358 -41.76 41.35 55.86
C GLN A 358 -41.46 42.65 56.64
N ALA A 359 -40.26 43.22 56.50
CA ALA A 359 -39.94 44.52 57.10
C ALA A 359 -40.80 45.65 56.53
N ASN A 360 -41.17 45.58 55.24
CA ASN A 360 -42.07 46.55 54.63
C ASN A 360 -43.52 46.37 55.11
N GLU A 361 -44.01 45.14 55.26
CA GLU A 361 -45.31 44.84 55.87
C GLU A 361 -45.36 45.33 57.33
N ASP A 362 -44.33 45.07 58.12
CA ASP A 362 -44.21 45.57 59.50
C ASP A 362 -44.21 47.11 59.55
N ASN A 363 -43.53 47.77 58.60
CA ASN A 363 -43.56 49.22 58.47
C ASN A 363 -44.94 49.75 58.05
N ILE A 364 -45.64 49.07 57.13
CA ILE A 364 -47.00 49.43 56.74
C ILE A 364 -47.94 49.31 57.94
N ILE A 365 -47.85 48.22 58.71
CA ILE A 365 -48.63 48.03 59.94
C ILE A 365 -48.31 49.14 60.94
N LYS A 366 -47.03 49.45 61.17
CA LYS A 366 -46.62 50.49 62.10
C LYS A 366 -47.13 51.89 61.68
N ILE A 367 -47.03 52.23 60.40
CA ILE A 367 -47.56 53.49 59.86
C ILE A 367 -49.09 53.52 60.00
N HIS A 368 -49.77 52.39 59.76
CA HIS A 368 -51.20 52.30 59.95
C HIS A 368 -51.61 52.50 61.42
N ASP A 369 -50.90 51.88 62.36
CA ASP A 369 -51.13 52.06 63.79
C ASP A 369 -50.86 53.51 64.23
N GLU A 370 -49.78 54.13 63.75
CA GLU A 370 -49.47 55.55 63.99
C GLU A 370 -50.55 56.47 63.40
N PHE A 371 -51.08 56.14 62.23
CA PHE A 371 -52.20 56.85 61.62
C PHE A 371 -53.48 56.71 62.46
N VAL A 372 -53.87 55.50 62.86
CA VAL A 372 -55.06 55.25 63.69
C VAL A 372 -54.93 55.94 65.05
N GLN A 373 -53.75 55.92 65.67
CA GLN A 373 -53.50 56.66 66.90
C GLN A 373 -53.64 58.17 66.71
N SER A 374 -53.13 58.71 65.59
CA SER A 374 -53.22 60.13 65.25
C SER A 374 -54.67 60.54 64.96
N GLU A 375 -55.42 59.72 64.23
CA GLU A 375 -56.85 59.90 63.96
C GLU A 375 -57.65 59.87 65.28
N THR A 376 -57.35 58.94 66.17
CA THR A 376 -57.99 58.86 67.49
C THR A 376 -57.67 60.09 68.35
N LYS A 377 -56.43 60.59 68.31
CA LYS A 377 -56.05 61.83 68.99
C LYS A 377 -56.77 63.05 68.41
N LEU A 378 -56.85 63.15 67.08
CA LEU A 378 -57.59 64.21 66.41
C LEU A 378 -59.07 64.16 66.76
N LYS A 379 -59.67 62.96 66.79
CA LYS A 379 -61.07 62.78 67.19
C LYS A 379 -61.30 63.22 68.64
N LYS A 380 -60.43 62.79 69.58
CA LYS A 380 -60.48 63.26 70.98
C LYS A 380 -60.31 64.77 71.11
N LEU A 381 -59.40 65.37 70.35
CA LEU A 381 -59.19 66.81 70.35
C LEU A 381 -60.41 67.56 69.81
N ASN A 382 -61.03 67.02 68.75
CA ASN A 382 -62.25 67.57 68.16
C ASN A 382 -63.43 67.48 69.13
N ASP A 383 -63.59 66.34 69.82
CA ASP A 383 -64.63 66.17 70.85
C ASP A 383 -64.41 67.15 72.02
N GLN A 384 -63.16 67.32 72.46
CA GLN A 384 -62.81 68.31 73.49
C GLN A 384 -63.10 69.76 73.05
N LEU A 385 -62.82 70.10 71.79
CA LEU A 385 -63.12 71.43 71.25
C LEU A 385 -64.64 71.65 71.15
N LEU A 386 -65.39 70.63 70.76
CA LEU A 386 -66.86 70.64 70.74
C LEU A 386 -67.42 70.87 72.15
N ASP A 387 -66.92 70.15 73.15
CA ASP A 387 -67.32 70.34 74.54
C ASP A 387 -66.97 71.75 75.04
N GLN A 388 -65.77 72.26 74.75
CA GLN A 388 -65.39 73.64 75.08
C GLN A 388 -66.30 74.67 74.42
N LYS A 389 -66.63 74.49 73.13
CA LYS A 389 -67.52 75.39 72.40
C LYS A 389 -68.96 75.32 72.91
N ASN A 390 -69.44 74.14 73.30
CA ASN A 390 -70.75 73.99 73.91
C ASN A 390 -70.81 74.65 75.29
N VAL A 391 -69.73 74.60 76.08
CA VAL A 391 -69.63 75.34 77.34
C VAL A 391 -69.60 76.85 77.09
N GLU A 392 -68.82 77.34 76.11
CA GLU A 392 -68.83 78.76 75.72
C GLU A 392 -70.22 79.23 75.25
N ILE A 393 -70.91 78.43 74.42
CA ILE A 393 -72.29 78.73 73.99
C ILE A 393 -73.22 78.81 75.20
N SER A 394 -73.15 77.84 76.12
CA SER A 394 -73.99 77.87 77.32
C SER A 394 -73.72 79.10 78.21
N VAL A 395 -72.46 79.54 78.31
CA VAL A 395 -72.09 80.77 79.03
C VAL A 395 -72.67 82.01 78.33
N ILE A 396 -72.58 82.08 77.00
CA ILE A 396 -73.15 83.17 76.21
C ILE A 396 -74.69 83.18 76.32
N GLU A 397 -75.34 82.03 76.20
CA GLU A 397 -76.79 81.90 76.36
C GLU A 397 -77.24 82.37 77.75
N LYS A 398 -76.48 82.03 78.80
CA LYS A 398 -76.75 82.49 80.15
C LYS A 398 -76.57 84.00 80.28
N GLN A 399 -75.52 84.58 79.70
CA GLN A 399 -75.31 86.04 79.69
C GLN A 399 -76.43 86.77 78.93
N LEU A 400 -76.83 86.26 77.76
CA LEU A 400 -77.92 86.85 76.98
C LEU A 400 -79.27 86.73 77.71
N THR A 401 -79.50 85.63 78.43
CA THR A 401 -80.72 85.46 79.25
C THR A 401 -80.74 86.47 80.39
N GLU A 402 -79.62 86.66 81.11
CA GLU A 402 -79.49 87.69 82.13
C GLU A 402 -79.65 89.11 81.56
N GLU A 403 -79.15 89.38 80.35
CA GLU A 403 -79.31 90.69 79.68
C GLU A 403 -80.77 90.93 79.25
N ILE A 404 -81.47 89.90 78.75
CA ILE A 404 -82.91 89.96 78.46
C ILE A 404 -83.70 90.26 79.73
N GLU A 405 -83.41 89.56 80.83
CA GLU A 405 -84.09 89.75 82.12
C GLU A 405 -83.88 91.19 82.65
N GLN A 406 -82.66 91.73 82.54
CA GLN A 406 -82.36 93.12 82.89
C GLN A 406 -83.09 94.14 82.00
N LEU A 407 -83.21 93.88 80.70
CA LEU A 407 -83.94 94.76 79.77
C LEU A 407 -85.45 94.69 79.98
N GLU A 408 -86.00 93.52 80.30
CA GLU A 408 -87.41 93.35 80.66
C GLU A 408 -87.76 94.08 81.96
N ASP A 409 -86.92 93.95 83.00
CA ASP A 409 -87.07 94.69 84.25
C ASP A 409 -87.00 96.21 84.04
N LYS A 410 -86.09 96.68 83.17
CA LYS A 410 -85.98 98.10 82.82
C LYS A 410 -87.23 98.61 82.11
N ARG A 411 -87.74 97.84 81.14
CA ARG A 411 -88.97 98.18 80.40
C ARG A 411 -90.20 98.16 81.31
N LEU A 412 -90.29 97.23 82.26
CA LEU A 412 -91.38 97.17 83.23
C LEU A 412 -91.41 98.42 84.13
N LYS A 413 -90.24 98.87 84.57
CA LYS A 413 -90.07 100.06 85.41
C LYS A 413 -90.44 101.35 84.65
N GLU A 414 -90.00 101.51 83.41
CA GLU A 414 -90.36 102.64 82.55
C GLU A 414 -91.88 102.70 82.26
N HIS A 415 -92.54 101.55 82.03
CA HIS A 415 -93.99 101.52 81.84
C HIS A 415 -94.78 101.89 83.11
N GLN A 416 -94.28 101.50 84.29
CA GLN A 416 -94.92 101.81 85.57
C GLN A 416 -94.84 103.30 85.92
N ASP A 417 -93.73 103.96 85.57
CA ASP A 417 -93.56 105.40 85.73
C ASP A 417 -94.41 106.21 84.73
N SER A 418 -94.52 105.74 83.49
CA SER A 418 -95.40 106.34 82.47
C SER A 418 -96.89 106.32 82.89
N LEU A 419 -97.36 105.22 83.47
CA LEU A 419 -98.73 105.06 83.99
C LEU A 419 -99.03 106.01 85.16
N LYS A 420 -98.07 106.26 86.05
CA LYS A 420 -98.22 107.25 87.13
C LYS A 420 -98.35 108.67 86.58
N SER A 421 -97.55 109.03 85.57
CA SER A 421 -97.60 110.34 84.93
C SER A 421 -98.94 110.60 84.23
N GLN A 422 -99.47 109.61 83.49
CA GLN A 422 -100.77 109.75 82.82
C GLN A 422 -101.95 109.94 83.79
N ARG A 423 -101.93 109.30 84.97
CA ARG A 423 -102.97 109.52 85.99
C ARG A 423 -102.96 110.93 86.56
N SER A 424 -101.78 111.54 86.73
CA SER A 424 -101.64 112.92 87.20
C SER A 424 -102.25 113.93 86.21
N LEU A 425 -101.93 113.79 84.91
CA LEU A 425 -102.45 114.67 83.86
C LEU A 425 -103.97 114.59 83.70
N ALA A 426 -104.57 113.41 83.88
CA ALA A 426 -106.01 113.24 83.80
C ALA A 426 -106.76 113.99 84.92
N GLN A 427 -106.18 114.08 86.12
CA GLN A 427 -106.76 114.86 87.23
C GLN A 427 -106.72 116.37 86.98
N GLU A 428 -105.60 116.91 86.46
CA GLU A 428 -105.49 118.34 86.13
C GLU A 428 -106.49 118.77 85.05
N LEU A 429 -106.71 117.94 84.02
CA LEU A 429 -107.69 118.22 82.97
C LEU A 429 -109.13 118.28 83.49
N GLN A 430 -109.47 117.49 84.52
CA GLN A 430 -110.80 117.49 85.11
C GLN A 430 -111.07 118.77 85.92
N GLU A 431 -110.07 119.31 86.61
CA GLU A 431 -110.19 120.59 87.32
C GLU A 431 -110.35 121.78 86.36
N LEU A 432 -109.56 121.83 85.27
CA LEU A 432 -109.63 122.91 84.28
C LEU A 432 -111.00 122.99 83.58
N LYS A 433 -111.63 121.84 83.31
CA LYS A 433 -112.96 121.79 82.70
C LYS A 433 -114.03 122.44 83.59
N SER A 434 -113.97 122.24 84.90
CA SER A 434 -114.93 122.83 85.84
C SER A 434 -114.87 124.36 85.92
N LYS A 435 -113.68 124.95 85.72
CA LYS A 435 -113.50 126.42 85.70
C LYS A 435 -114.06 127.06 84.43
N LEU A 436 -113.99 126.38 83.29
CA LEU A 436 -114.47 126.90 82.00
C LEU A 436 -116.00 127.05 81.95
N ASP A 437 -116.74 126.06 82.48
CA ASP A 437 -118.22 126.07 82.49
C ASP A 437 -118.82 127.24 83.31
N THR A 438 -118.04 127.79 84.26
CA THR A 438 -118.46 128.91 85.12
C THR A 438 -118.36 130.27 84.41
N ILE A 439 -117.46 130.41 83.44
CA ILE A 439 -117.25 131.68 82.69
C ILE A 439 -118.28 131.82 81.57
N ASP A 440 -118.61 130.74 80.87
CA ASP A 440 -119.54 130.77 79.73
C ASP A 440 -120.98 131.14 80.14
N SER A 441 -121.36 130.81 81.37
CA SER A 441 -122.67 131.13 81.94
C SER A 441 -122.83 132.63 82.29
N GLN A 442 -121.76 133.36 82.62
CA GLN A 442 -121.82 134.80 82.90
C GLN A 442 -121.93 135.67 81.63
N ASN A 443 -121.32 135.25 80.52
CA ASN A 443 -121.35 136.04 79.28
C ASN A 443 -122.72 136.01 78.58
N LYS A 444 -123.46 134.90 78.67
CA LYS A 444 -124.84 134.81 78.12
C LYS A 444 -125.81 135.77 78.81
N LEU A 445 -125.63 136.03 80.11
CA LEU A 445 -126.50 136.93 80.87
C LEU A 445 -126.36 138.40 80.41
N LYS A 446 -125.12 138.85 80.18
CA LYS A 446 -124.82 140.26 79.80
C LYS A 446 -125.33 140.64 78.41
N GLN A 447 -125.27 139.71 77.44
CA GLN A 447 -125.81 139.93 76.08
C GLN A 447 -127.33 140.16 76.07
N ASN A 448 -128.07 139.46 76.92
CA ASN A 448 -129.54 139.58 76.99
C ASN A 448 -129.99 140.98 77.46
N TYR A 449 -129.27 141.61 78.40
CA TYR A 449 -129.60 142.95 78.89
C TYR A 449 -129.46 144.04 77.81
N LEU A 450 -128.40 144.00 77.00
CA LEU A 450 -128.18 144.96 75.92
C LEU A 450 -129.25 144.85 74.82
N GLN A 451 -129.68 143.62 74.48
CA GLN A 451 -130.75 143.41 73.50
C GLN A 451 -132.11 143.95 73.99
N LEU A 452 -132.41 143.81 75.29
CA LEU A 452 -133.65 144.32 75.88
C LEU A 452 -133.71 145.85 75.83
N TYR A 453 -132.61 146.52 76.16
CA TYR A 453 -132.52 147.99 76.14
C TYR A 453 -132.76 148.57 74.74
N HIS A 454 -132.19 147.93 73.72
CA HIS A 454 -132.39 148.33 72.32
C HIS A 454 -133.85 148.24 71.89
N LYS A 455 -134.56 147.15 72.25
CA LYS A 455 -135.97 146.98 71.92
C LYS A 455 -136.87 148.05 72.53
N LEU A 456 -136.53 148.55 73.73
CA LEU A 456 -137.35 149.51 74.46
C LEU A 456 -137.16 150.96 73.98
N THR A 457 -135.93 151.36 73.68
CA THR A 457 -135.59 152.76 73.38
C THR A 457 -135.41 153.04 71.90
N SER A 458 -135.29 151.99 71.08
CA SER A 458 -134.90 152.07 69.67
C SER A 458 -133.49 152.65 69.45
N ILE A 459 -132.69 152.70 70.52
CA ILE A 459 -131.31 153.15 70.51
C ILE A 459 -130.41 151.92 70.63
N LYS A 460 -129.40 151.82 69.77
CA LYS A 460 -128.36 150.82 69.85
C LYS A 460 -127.05 151.51 70.21
N LEU A 461 -126.39 150.99 71.24
CA LEU A 461 -125.06 151.44 71.67
C LEU A 461 -124.05 150.36 71.32
N ASN A 462 -123.05 150.73 70.52
CA ASN A 462 -121.87 149.89 70.30
C ASN A 462 -120.69 150.54 71.01
N GLN A 463 -120.06 149.81 71.93
CA GLN A 463 -118.85 150.28 72.57
C GLN A 463 -117.69 150.24 71.56
N VAL A 464 -117.06 151.39 71.32
CA VAL A 464 -115.88 151.50 70.46
C VAL A 464 -114.61 151.46 71.31
N SER A 465 -114.62 152.17 72.42
CA SER A 465 -113.59 152.10 73.46
C SER A 465 -114.22 152.32 74.85
N ASP A 466 -113.42 152.36 75.91
CA ASP A 466 -113.91 152.50 77.29
C ASP A 466 -114.74 153.78 77.54
N SER A 467 -114.49 154.87 76.81
CA SER A 467 -115.19 156.16 76.99
C SER A 467 -115.92 156.68 75.74
N LYS A 468 -115.86 155.93 74.63
CA LYS A 468 -116.44 156.32 73.33
C LYS A 468 -117.40 155.26 72.82
N TYR A 469 -118.63 155.71 72.55
CA TYR A 469 -119.73 154.89 72.08
C TYR A 469 -120.23 155.40 70.75
N GLU A 470 -120.57 154.47 69.87
CA GLU A 470 -121.35 154.77 68.69
C GLU A 470 -122.81 154.53 69.02
N MET A 471 -123.63 155.57 68.90
CA MET A 471 -125.05 155.52 69.12
C MET A 471 -125.79 155.55 67.79
N LEU A 472 -126.69 154.59 67.60
CA LEU A 472 -127.61 154.54 66.49
C LEU A 472 -129.04 154.57 67.03
N ALA A 473 -129.74 155.69 66.83
CA ALA A 473 -131.16 155.81 67.08
C ALA A 473 -131.92 155.62 65.76
N GLN A 474 -132.81 154.64 65.69
CA GLN A 474 -133.56 154.34 64.47
C GLN A 474 -135.01 154.07 64.81
N SER A 475 -135.94 154.71 64.11
CA SER A 475 -137.36 154.49 64.38
C SER A 475 -137.78 153.07 64.05
N GLN A 476 -138.43 152.38 64.99
CA GLN A 476 -139.00 151.06 64.73
C GLN A 476 -140.21 151.12 63.79
N LYS A 477 -140.89 152.27 63.66
CA LYS A 477 -142.04 152.43 62.76
C LYS A 477 -141.63 152.77 61.33
N ASN A 478 -140.52 153.49 61.15
CA ASN A 478 -139.96 153.80 59.84
C ASN A 478 -138.43 153.71 59.88
N THR A 479 -137.89 152.58 59.42
CA THR A 479 -136.45 152.30 59.46
C THR A 479 -135.61 153.25 58.60
N LEU A 480 -136.23 153.99 57.67
CA LEU A 480 -135.54 155.00 56.88
C LEU A 480 -135.16 156.23 57.70
N ARG A 481 -135.80 156.45 58.86
CA ARG A 481 -135.49 157.51 59.83
C ARG A 481 -134.45 157.00 60.82
N LYS A 482 -133.21 157.45 60.66
CA LYS A 482 -132.11 157.10 61.56
C LYS A 482 -131.25 158.30 61.85
N ILE A 483 -130.72 158.31 63.06
CA ILE A 483 -129.73 159.26 63.55
C ILE A 483 -128.59 158.43 64.10
N GLN A 484 -127.42 158.62 63.53
CA GLN A 484 -126.18 158.03 63.98
C GLN A 484 -125.32 159.15 64.53
N GLY A 485 -124.78 158.94 65.72
CA GLY A 485 -123.88 159.90 66.33
C GLY A 485 -122.88 159.22 67.23
N GLU A 486 -121.77 159.90 67.43
CA GLU A 486 -120.75 159.53 68.38
C GLU A 486 -121.07 160.17 69.73
N ILE A 487 -120.97 159.37 70.79
CA ILE A 487 -121.05 159.85 72.16
C ILE A 487 -119.72 159.58 72.84
N VAL A 488 -119.11 160.63 73.37
CA VAL A 488 -117.98 160.53 74.29
C VAL A 488 -118.48 160.94 75.67
N ILE A 489 -118.33 160.06 76.64
CA ILE A 489 -118.73 160.31 78.02
C ILE A 489 -117.47 160.62 78.81
N THR A 490 -117.40 161.82 79.36
CA THR A 490 -116.38 162.23 80.35
C THR A 490 -117.03 162.34 81.73
N ASP A 491 -116.24 162.64 82.77
CA ASP A 491 -116.75 162.67 84.15
C ASP A 491 -117.80 163.77 84.40
N SER A 492 -117.82 164.84 83.61
CA SER A 492 -118.72 166.00 83.81
C SER A 492 -119.68 166.24 82.64
N GLU A 493 -119.29 165.91 81.42
CA GLU A 493 -120.05 166.25 80.21
C GLU A 493 -120.14 165.08 79.23
N LEU A 494 -121.26 165.02 78.53
CA LEU A 494 -121.52 164.14 77.40
C LEU A 494 -121.38 164.97 76.12
N SER A 495 -120.36 164.65 75.33
CA SER A 495 -120.15 165.25 74.02
C SER A 495 -120.85 164.39 72.97
N TYR A 496 -121.84 164.97 72.30
CA TYR A 496 -122.49 164.35 71.15
C TYR A 496 -121.99 164.98 69.86
N THR A 497 -121.59 164.13 68.92
CA THR A 497 -121.25 164.55 67.56
C THR A 497 -122.09 163.76 66.56
N PRO A 498 -122.99 164.40 65.80
CA PRO A 498 -123.78 163.70 64.79
C PRO A 498 -122.87 163.20 63.67
N ILE A 499 -123.10 161.95 63.25
CA ILE A 499 -122.42 161.32 62.12
C ILE A 499 -123.32 161.34 60.89
N SER A 500 -124.58 160.90 61.05
CA SER A 500 -125.56 160.93 59.95
C SER A 500 -126.97 161.12 60.49
N ILE A 501 -127.77 161.89 59.76
CA ILE A 501 -129.21 162.07 60.01
C ILE A 501 -129.92 161.82 58.69
N ASP A 502 -130.75 160.80 58.65
CA ASP A 502 -131.37 160.32 57.43
C ASP A 502 -132.91 160.37 57.53
N ASN A 503 -133.55 160.97 56.52
CA ASN A 503 -135.01 161.08 56.34
C ASN A 503 -135.82 161.63 57.53
N CYS A 504 -135.19 162.39 58.43
CA CYS A 504 -135.88 163.08 59.51
C CYS A 504 -136.43 164.42 58.99
N SER A 505 -137.76 164.59 59.05
CA SER A 505 -138.47 165.74 58.46
C SER A 505 -138.31 167.04 59.25
N SER A 506 -138.01 166.93 60.53
CA SER A 506 -137.71 168.03 61.44
C SER A 506 -136.62 167.55 62.38
N VAL A 507 -135.48 168.25 62.37
CA VAL A 507 -134.34 167.94 63.22
C VAL A 507 -134.14 169.10 64.17
N ALA A 508 -134.06 168.81 65.47
CA ALA A 508 -133.75 169.83 66.46
C ALA A 508 -132.28 170.24 66.33
N GLU A 509 -131.99 171.53 66.53
CA GLU A 509 -130.63 172.08 66.40
C GLU A 509 -129.60 171.33 67.27
N CYS A 510 -130.00 170.89 68.47
CA CYS A 510 -129.16 170.12 69.39
C CYS A 510 -128.84 168.69 68.91
N VAL A 511 -129.54 168.18 67.90
CA VAL A 511 -129.32 166.85 67.31
C VAL A 511 -128.55 166.95 66.00
N GLU A 512 -128.69 168.07 65.28
CA GLU A 512 -128.01 168.31 63.99
C GLU A 512 -126.56 168.75 64.15
N ASN A 513 -126.23 169.41 65.26
CA ASN A 513 -124.90 169.95 65.51
C ASN A 513 -124.18 169.23 66.64
N PRO A 514 -122.85 169.26 66.66
CA PRO A 514 -122.08 168.86 67.81
C PRO A 514 -122.50 169.68 69.03
N VAL A 515 -122.76 168.99 70.14
CA VAL A 515 -123.18 169.62 71.38
C VAL A 515 -122.53 168.92 72.56
N ASP A 516 -122.00 169.72 73.48
CA ASP A 516 -121.55 169.27 74.78
C ASP A 516 -122.69 169.50 75.77
N ILE A 517 -123.10 168.42 76.43
CA ILE A 517 -124.28 168.37 77.27
C ILE A 517 -123.84 167.97 78.68
N PRO A 518 -124.16 168.75 79.72
CA PRO A 518 -123.96 168.30 81.08
C PRO A 518 -124.64 166.95 81.31
N LEU A 519 -123.97 166.04 82.03
CA LEU A 519 -124.45 164.67 82.23
C LEU A 519 -125.87 164.61 82.83
N GLU A 520 -126.24 165.60 83.65
CA GLU A 520 -127.58 165.73 84.25
C GLU A 520 -128.69 165.92 83.19
N ASP A 521 -128.37 166.57 82.08
CA ASP A 521 -129.30 166.87 80.99
C ASP A 521 -129.27 165.83 79.85
N SER A 522 -128.38 164.83 79.95
CA SER A 522 -128.23 163.77 78.94
C SER A 522 -129.52 163.00 78.64
N SER A 523 -130.40 162.84 79.63
CA SER A 523 -131.70 162.16 79.44
C SER A 523 -132.67 163.00 78.58
N ILE A 524 -132.62 164.32 78.70
CA ILE A 524 -133.40 165.26 77.90
C ILE A 524 -132.94 165.17 76.44
N PHE A 525 -131.63 165.12 76.23
CA PHE A 525 -131.05 164.96 74.90
C PHE A 525 -131.48 163.65 74.24
N VAL A 526 -131.39 162.52 74.95
CA VAL A 526 -131.83 161.22 74.45
C VAL A 526 -133.33 161.23 74.09
N MET A 527 -134.17 161.86 74.92
CA MET A 527 -135.59 162.04 74.59
C MET A 527 -135.77 162.85 73.32
N LYS A 528 -135.00 163.92 73.12
CA LYS A 528 -135.06 164.72 71.90
C LYS A 528 -134.64 163.94 70.67
N LEU A 529 -133.66 163.07 70.80
CA LEU A 529 -133.22 162.14 69.75
C LEU A 529 -134.33 161.17 69.35
N ILE A 530 -135.02 160.59 70.34
CA ILE A 530 -136.16 159.70 70.12
C ILE A 530 -137.32 160.47 69.47
N GLU A 531 -137.65 161.66 69.96
CA GLU A 531 -138.68 162.50 69.33
C GLU A 531 -138.33 162.79 67.87
N THR A 532 -137.07 163.07 67.56
CA THR A 532 -136.63 163.40 66.20
C THR A 532 -136.81 162.24 65.21
N ILE A 533 -136.56 160.99 65.63
CA ILE A 533 -136.78 159.82 64.76
C ILE A 533 -138.27 159.45 64.61
N TYR A 534 -139.13 159.88 65.54
CA TYR A 534 -140.57 159.59 65.52
C TYR A 534 -141.47 160.75 65.06
N ALA A 535 -140.97 161.98 64.99
CA ALA A 535 -141.61 163.12 64.34
C ALA A 535 -141.60 162.95 62.82
#